data_AF-A0A2S2PAR2-F1
#
_entry.id   AF-A0A2S2PAR2-F1
#
_cell.length_a   1.000
_cell.length_b   1.000
_cell.length_c   1.000
_cell.angle_alpha   90.00
_cell.angle_beta   90.00
_cell.angle_gamma   90.00
#
_symmetry.space_group_name_H-M   'P 1'
#
loop_
_entity.id
_entity.type
_entity.pdbx_description
1 polymer ?
#
loop_
_entity_poly.entity_id
_entity_poly.type
_entity_poly.pdbx_seq_one_letter_code
_entity_poly.pdbx_strand_id
1 'polypeptide(L)'
;TNSLLYAGIIERDQKVIQVVDTRRIEQIRFIDVSSQSVNLFHQTFHYQIKNISSCETSFIEQEFSPKLHPGEMIIAEAQSVLLFTPVNEQKTGISGFLFVTNFRLSFVTSNEKHLKETSYQENLLLGQYDVCLSNIDIIYLLTGDKKKRLMIGHRFNDKVKGLHIICKNMRTLSYSFKFSPLGHGKILANALLHHAFPKRHQLLFAYDYREPNVQSRYSTPTFRCRDDWEKELQRTKCFGWTLNSSNNKFRLSPSLPQFIVIGSAVIDTHLRIAMQHFRDGRLPTWCWSTVNGATLSRKADVVDPSNLTQENAMLEIVRKSHPGLLRPFIMDLTKNLPSPKDVNQSFIKLRELCAPESARQFWVQDNHFYSLLEASKWLQYVSSCLSSALTTANKLNRNESVVLQERDGRDLCCVISSLTQLMIDSHFRSIVGLQTLIQKEWVVMGHQFCTRLGHVNSTDSVKSPLLLLFLDCVWQLLQQFPSKFEFTETYLTTLWDASHVSIFDTFLFDCERDRHCATKDVSPLML
;
A
#
# COMPACT_ATOMS: atom_id res chain seq x y z
N THR A 1 -11.77 -15.73 35.60
CA THR A 1 -10.75 -16.41 34.78
C THR A 1 -10.33 -15.64 33.52
N ASN A 2 -11.01 -14.56 33.12
CA ASN A 2 -10.59 -13.70 31.99
C ASN A 2 -9.72 -12.48 32.38
N SER A 3 -9.36 -12.29 33.65
CA SER A 3 -8.56 -11.15 34.12
C SER A 3 -7.04 -11.39 34.09
N LEU A 4 -6.59 -12.65 33.97
CA LEU A 4 -5.17 -13.03 34.01
C LEU A 4 -4.51 -13.19 32.62
N LEU A 5 -5.29 -13.11 31.54
CA LEU A 5 -4.80 -13.17 30.15
C LEU A 5 -4.41 -11.81 29.57
N TYR A 6 -4.75 -10.70 30.25
CA TYR A 6 -4.45 -9.33 29.81
C TYR A 6 -3.12 -8.78 30.35
N ALA A 7 -2.56 -9.37 31.41
CA ALA A 7 -1.30 -8.95 31.99
C ALA A 7 -0.08 -9.27 31.09
N GLY A 8 -0.15 -10.33 30.27
CA GLY A 8 1.02 -10.76 29.47
C GLY A 8 1.38 -9.87 28.27
N ILE A 9 0.48 -8.96 27.85
CA ILE A 9 0.74 -8.01 26.74
C ILE A 9 1.01 -6.60 27.27
N ILE A 10 0.62 -6.30 28.52
CA ILE A 10 0.66 -4.95 29.11
C ILE A 10 1.65 -4.85 30.28
N GLU A 11 1.99 -5.96 30.94
CA GLU A 11 2.98 -6.03 32.02
C GLU A 11 4.16 -6.90 31.61
N ARG A 12 5.09 -6.35 30.82
CA ARG A 12 6.53 -6.58 30.98
C ARG A 12 7.32 -5.57 30.16
N ASP A 13 8.05 -4.77 30.92
CA ASP A 13 9.28 -4.09 30.57
C ASP A 13 9.23 -2.80 29.73
N GLN A 14 9.62 -1.72 30.39
CA GLN A 14 10.23 -0.50 29.86
C GLN A 14 11.58 -0.76 29.12
N LYS A 15 11.71 -1.91 28.43
CA LYS A 15 12.89 -2.32 27.63
C LYS A 15 12.53 -2.60 26.15
N VAL A 16 11.32 -2.28 25.71
CA VAL A 16 10.70 -2.70 24.42
C VAL A 16 11.23 -1.97 23.16
N ILE A 17 12.45 -1.40 23.17
CA ILE A 17 13.05 -0.75 21.99
C ILE A 17 14.38 -1.41 21.62
N GLN A 18 14.39 -2.74 21.50
CA GLN A 18 15.55 -3.48 20.98
C GLN A 18 15.11 -4.66 20.11
N VAL A 19 14.47 -4.40 18.97
CA VAL A 19 14.41 -5.38 17.87
C VAL A 19 14.45 -4.62 16.54
N VAL A 20 15.65 -4.29 16.07
CA VAL A 20 15.91 -3.69 14.75
C VAL A 20 16.73 -4.65 13.85
N ASP A 21 16.95 -5.88 14.30
CA ASP A 21 18.08 -6.70 13.83
C ASP A 21 17.74 -7.80 12.81
N THR A 22 16.64 -7.68 12.04
CA THR A 22 16.27 -8.71 11.05
C THR A 22 16.13 -8.23 9.60
N ARG A 23 16.12 -6.92 9.33
CA ARG A 23 15.98 -6.42 7.94
C ARG A 23 17.17 -6.75 7.04
N ARG A 24 18.35 -7.00 7.61
CA ARG A 24 19.55 -7.32 6.84
C ARG A 24 19.59 -8.78 6.38
N ILE A 25 18.91 -9.70 7.07
CA ILE A 25 18.99 -11.14 6.74
C ILE A 25 17.99 -11.55 5.66
N GLU A 26 16.82 -10.91 5.56
CA GLU A 26 15.83 -11.30 4.56
C GLU A 26 15.99 -10.63 3.18
N GLN A 27 16.46 -9.38 3.12
CA GLN A 27 16.86 -8.78 1.84
C GLN A 27 18.09 -9.46 1.23
N ILE A 28 19.00 -10.00 2.06
CA ILE A 28 20.11 -10.83 1.60
C ILE A 28 19.60 -12.21 1.19
N ARG A 29 18.69 -12.86 1.93
CA ARG A 29 18.11 -14.16 1.52
C ARG A 29 17.35 -14.12 0.21
N PHE A 30 16.67 -13.03 -0.14
CA PHE A 30 16.02 -12.92 -1.45
C PHE A 30 16.98 -12.74 -2.63
N ILE A 31 18.23 -12.30 -2.36
CA ILE A 31 19.27 -12.13 -3.38
C ILE A 31 20.18 -13.37 -3.44
N ASP A 32 20.46 -14.03 -2.31
CA ASP A 32 21.43 -15.13 -2.21
C ASP A 32 20.92 -16.54 -2.56
N VAL A 33 19.60 -16.75 -2.65
CA VAL A 33 19.07 -18.09 -3.04
C VAL A 33 19.16 -18.31 -4.57
N SER A 34 19.58 -17.31 -5.35
CA SER A 34 19.65 -17.38 -6.82
C SER A 34 21.06 -17.60 -7.40
N SER A 35 22.09 -17.77 -6.57
CA SER A 35 23.50 -17.66 -7.01
C SER A 35 24.34 -18.94 -6.90
N GLN A 36 23.75 -20.11 -6.65
CA GLN A 36 24.48 -21.38 -6.73
C GLN A 36 23.93 -22.28 -7.83
N SER A 37 24.83 -22.65 -8.76
CA SER A 37 24.67 -23.51 -9.95
C SER A 37 24.14 -22.74 -11.18
N VAL A 38 24.78 -22.64 -12.36
CA VAL A 38 25.74 -23.47 -13.07
C VAL A 38 26.52 -22.60 -14.08
N ASN A 39 27.82 -22.84 -14.21
CA ASN A 39 28.69 -22.30 -15.24
C ASN A 39 28.69 -23.20 -16.48
N LEU A 40 29.04 -22.58 -17.63
CA LEU A 40 29.50 -23.18 -18.89
C LEU A 40 28.41 -23.53 -19.94
N PHE A 41 27.97 -22.56 -20.75
CA PHE A 41 27.67 -22.71 -22.19
C PHE A 41 27.28 -21.35 -22.78
N HIS A 42 28.25 -20.55 -23.27
CA HIS A 42 27.91 -19.24 -23.87
C HIS A 42 28.74 -18.80 -25.09
N GLN A 43 29.46 -19.72 -25.75
CA GLN A 43 30.21 -19.39 -26.97
C GLN A 43 29.62 -19.93 -28.28
N THR A 44 28.56 -20.75 -28.25
CA THR A 44 28.08 -21.44 -29.46
C THR A 44 26.89 -20.76 -30.17
N PHE A 45 26.17 -19.84 -29.52
CA PHE A 45 24.84 -19.41 -29.99
C PHE A 45 24.82 -18.19 -30.94
N HIS A 46 25.90 -17.40 -31.01
CA HIS A 46 25.94 -16.19 -31.86
C HIS A 46 26.06 -16.48 -33.37
N TYR A 47 26.34 -17.73 -33.76
CA TYR A 47 26.51 -18.11 -35.17
C TYR A 47 25.18 -18.45 -35.87
N GLN A 48 24.12 -18.81 -35.12
CA GLN A 48 22.85 -19.26 -35.71
C GLN A 48 21.87 -18.12 -36.05
N ILE A 49 21.97 -16.95 -35.40
CA ILE A 49 21.01 -15.84 -35.60
C ILE A 49 21.17 -15.14 -36.97
N LYS A 50 22.27 -15.37 -37.70
CA LYS A 50 22.48 -14.76 -39.02
C LYS A 50 21.82 -15.49 -40.19
N ASN A 51 21.30 -16.70 -39.99
CA ASN A 51 20.74 -17.52 -41.08
C ASN A 51 19.43 -18.19 -40.63
N ILE A 52 18.33 -17.44 -40.56
CA ILE A 52 17.02 -18.03 -40.27
C ILE A 52 15.94 -17.47 -41.20
N SER A 53 15.16 -18.39 -41.78
CA SER A 53 14.01 -18.13 -42.67
C SER A 53 12.76 -17.71 -41.87
N SER A 54 11.81 -17.06 -42.55
CA SER A 54 10.61 -16.42 -41.98
C SER A 54 9.62 -17.33 -41.21
N CYS A 55 9.85 -18.65 -41.18
CA CYS A 55 8.98 -19.62 -40.49
C CYS A 55 9.46 -19.97 -39.07
N GLU A 56 10.76 -19.80 -38.76
CA GLU A 56 11.32 -20.05 -37.42
C GLU A 56 11.24 -18.80 -36.52
N THR A 57 11.11 -17.61 -37.11
CA THR A 57 10.86 -16.36 -36.37
C THR A 57 9.54 -16.39 -35.60
N SER A 58 8.48 -17.01 -36.14
CA SER A 58 7.18 -17.10 -35.46
C SER A 58 7.17 -18.05 -34.25
N PHE A 59 7.99 -19.11 -34.26
CA PHE A 59 8.16 -20.02 -33.13
C PHE A 59 8.97 -19.40 -32.00
N ILE A 60 10.04 -18.65 -32.32
CA ILE A 60 10.85 -17.91 -31.33
C ILE A 60 10.03 -16.76 -30.73
N GLU A 61 9.22 -16.06 -31.53
CA GLU A 61 8.33 -15.00 -31.05
C GLU A 61 7.28 -15.51 -30.05
N GLN A 62 6.77 -16.74 -30.22
CA GLN A 62 5.87 -17.36 -29.24
C GLN A 62 6.58 -17.74 -27.94
N GLU A 63 7.82 -18.25 -28.00
CA GLU A 63 8.56 -18.71 -26.82
C GLU A 63 9.04 -17.56 -25.90
N PHE A 64 9.27 -16.37 -26.45
CA PHE A 64 9.75 -15.19 -25.73
C PHE A 64 8.71 -14.08 -25.56
N SER A 65 7.41 -14.43 -25.63
CA SER A 65 6.30 -13.51 -25.37
C SER A 65 5.80 -13.60 -23.92
N PRO A 66 5.40 -12.48 -23.30
CA PRO A 66 4.83 -12.52 -21.96
C PRO A 66 3.44 -13.15 -21.99
N LYS A 67 3.09 -13.92 -20.96
CA LYS A 67 1.74 -14.47 -20.80
C LYS A 67 0.75 -13.36 -20.44
N LEU A 68 0.00 -12.88 -21.42
CA LEU A 68 -0.94 -11.77 -21.25
C LEU A 68 -2.20 -12.17 -20.48
N HIS A 69 -2.63 -11.30 -19.55
CA HIS A 69 -3.91 -11.41 -18.86
C HIS A 69 -5.08 -10.97 -19.74
N PRO A 70 -6.34 -11.33 -19.43
CA PRO A 70 -7.51 -10.86 -20.17
C PRO A 70 -7.59 -9.33 -20.20
N GLY A 71 -7.52 -8.75 -21.40
CA GLY A 71 -7.50 -7.30 -21.62
C GLY A 71 -6.10 -6.68 -21.66
N GLU A 72 -5.05 -7.45 -21.34
CA GLU A 72 -3.66 -7.01 -21.44
C GLU A 72 -3.17 -7.01 -22.89
N MET A 73 -2.53 -5.92 -23.30
CA MET A 73 -2.03 -5.71 -24.67
C MET A 73 -0.59 -5.21 -24.64
N ILE A 74 0.24 -5.72 -25.57
CA ILE A 74 1.61 -5.23 -25.77
C ILE A 74 1.57 -3.87 -26.46
N ILE A 75 2.26 -2.89 -25.88
CA ILE A 75 2.35 -1.50 -26.38
C ILE A 75 3.69 -1.26 -27.05
N ALA A 76 4.77 -1.78 -26.46
CA ALA A 76 6.12 -1.65 -26.98
C ALA A 76 6.98 -2.84 -26.57
N GLU A 77 7.98 -3.14 -27.40
CA GLU A 77 8.94 -4.21 -27.16
C GLU A 77 10.37 -3.78 -27.49
N ALA A 78 11.32 -4.36 -26.77
CA ALA A 78 12.74 -4.26 -27.07
C ALA A 78 13.39 -5.62 -26.91
N GLN A 79 14.08 -6.06 -27.96
CA GLN A 79 14.80 -7.32 -27.99
C GLN A 79 16.26 -7.11 -27.58
N SER A 80 16.95 -8.19 -27.21
CA SER A 80 18.37 -8.16 -26.83
C SER A 80 18.69 -7.14 -25.72
N VAL A 81 17.78 -7.04 -24.74
CA VAL A 81 17.92 -6.17 -23.57
C VAL A 81 18.68 -6.92 -22.48
N LEU A 82 19.59 -6.23 -21.82
CA LEU A 82 20.27 -6.77 -20.63
C LEU A 82 19.61 -6.22 -19.36
N LEU A 83 19.17 -7.12 -18.48
CA LEU A 83 18.80 -6.81 -17.10
C LEU A 83 20.00 -7.03 -16.18
N PHE A 84 20.33 -6.05 -15.34
CA PHE A 84 21.39 -6.15 -14.35
C PHE A 84 20.81 -6.30 -12.95
N THR A 85 21.34 -7.25 -12.18
CA THR A 85 21.07 -7.36 -10.75
C THR A 85 21.75 -6.20 -10.00
N PRO A 86 21.09 -5.64 -8.98
CA PRO A 86 21.74 -4.66 -8.10
C PRO A 86 23.01 -5.24 -7.46
N VAL A 87 24.03 -4.41 -7.26
CA VAL A 87 25.26 -4.71 -6.48
C VAL A 87 26.20 -5.80 -7.07
N ASN A 88 25.85 -6.48 -8.16
CA ASN A 88 26.74 -7.47 -8.74
C ASN A 88 27.95 -6.81 -9.44
N GLU A 89 29.16 -7.08 -8.94
CA GLU A 89 30.43 -6.63 -9.55
C GLU A 89 30.75 -7.37 -10.85
N GLN A 90 30.06 -8.48 -11.13
CA GLN A 90 30.18 -9.18 -12.40
C GLN A 90 29.38 -8.42 -13.47
N LYS A 91 30.05 -8.01 -14.55
CA LYS A 91 29.48 -7.33 -15.73
C LYS A 91 28.49 -8.19 -16.54
N THR A 92 27.91 -9.20 -15.92
CA THR A 92 27.00 -10.18 -16.52
C THR A 92 25.57 -9.71 -16.33
N GLY A 93 24.95 -9.25 -17.41
CA GLY A 93 23.51 -8.99 -17.47
C GLY A 93 22.76 -10.22 -17.98
N ILE A 94 21.54 -10.42 -17.50
CA ILE A 94 20.62 -11.42 -18.03
C ILE A 94 20.07 -10.88 -19.36
N SER A 95 20.28 -11.60 -20.46
CA SER A 95 19.73 -11.23 -21.76
C SER A 95 18.29 -11.68 -21.90
N GLY A 96 17.45 -10.85 -22.52
CA GLY A 96 16.05 -11.16 -22.74
C GLY A 96 15.31 -10.12 -23.56
N PHE A 97 13.98 -10.20 -23.50
CA PHE A 97 13.03 -9.32 -24.15
C PHE A 97 12.32 -8.46 -23.10
N LEU A 98 12.21 -7.17 -23.36
CA LEU A 98 11.52 -6.23 -22.48
C LEU A 98 10.26 -5.74 -23.16
N PHE A 99 9.13 -5.86 -22.48
CA PHE A 99 7.81 -5.47 -22.96
C PHE A 99 7.19 -4.43 -22.04
N VAL A 100 6.54 -3.43 -22.64
CA VAL A 100 5.59 -2.56 -21.94
C VAL A 100 4.22 -2.95 -22.43
N THR A 101 3.36 -3.38 -21.52
CA THR A 101 1.93 -3.60 -21.77
C THR A 101 1.10 -2.45 -21.22
N ASN A 102 -0.22 -2.48 -21.36
CA ASN A 102 -1.12 -1.57 -20.63
C ASN A 102 -1.21 -1.87 -19.12
N PHE A 103 -0.59 -2.95 -18.63
CA PHE A 103 -0.63 -3.39 -17.23
C PHE A 103 0.72 -3.35 -16.52
N ARG A 104 1.79 -3.80 -17.18
CA ARG A 104 3.12 -4.01 -16.56
C ARG A 104 4.27 -3.74 -17.51
N LEU A 105 5.44 -3.56 -16.91
CA LEU A 105 6.72 -3.80 -17.56
C LEU A 105 7.08 -5.27 -17.32
N SER A 106 7.30 -6.04 -18.39
CA SER A 106 7.60 -7.46 -18.32
C SER A 106 8.94 -7.77 -18.98
N PHE A 107 9.77 -8.59 -18.33
CA PHE A 107 11.05 -9.01 -18.87
C PHE A 107 11.12 -10.53 -18.94
N VAL A 108 11.17 -11.05 -20.17
CA VAL A 108 11.17 -12.49 -20.46
C VAL A 108 12.59 -12.93 -20.84
N THR A 109 13.07 -14.00 -20.23
CA THR A 109 14.42 -14.55 -20.46
C THR A 109 14.38 -16.08 -20.52
N SER A 110 15.36 -16.69 -21.21
CA SER A 110 15.49 -18.15 -21.32
C SER A 110 15.66 -18.85 -19.97
N ASN A 111 16.15 -18.13 -18.96
CA ASN A 111 16.41 -18.67 -17.63
C ASN A 111 15.15 -18.85 -16.77
N GLU A 112 13.97 -18.40 -17.21
CA GLU A 112 12.73 -18.52 -16.43
C GLU A 112 12.34 -19.98 -16.12
N LYS A 113 12.70 -20.94 -16.99
CA LYS A 113 12.34 -22.36 -16.81
C LYS A 113 12.99 -22.97 -15.56
N HIS A 114 14.24 -22.61 -15.26
CA HIS A 114 14.95 -23.09 -14.06
C HIS A 114 14.50 -22.44 -12.77
N LEU A 115 14.00 -21.19 -12.83
CA LEU A 115 13.62 -20.44 -11.63
C LEU A 115 12.33 -20.96 -11.00
N LYS A 116 11.36 -21.41 -11.82
CA LYS A 116 10.11 -22.03 -11.35
C LYS A 116 10.31 -23.32 -10.55
N GLU A 117 11.39 -24.05 -10.81
CA GLU A 117 11.71 -25.28 -10.08
C GLU A 117 12.22 -25.01 -8.66
N THR A 118 12.60 -23.76 -8.35
CA THR A 118 13.25 -23.37 -7.08
C THR A 118 12.40 -22.46 -6.20
N SER A 119 11.28 -21.93 -6.68
CA SER A 119 10.42 -21.01 -5.94
C SER A 119 9.37 -21.72 -5.08
N TYR A 120 9.41 -21.48 -3.77
CA TYR A 120 8.40 -21.97 -2.82
C TYR A 120 7.08 -21.19 -2.86
N GLN A 121 7.05 -20.03 -3.51
CA GLN A 121 5.89 -19.18 -3.69
C GLN A 121 5.97 -18.45 -5.03
N GLU A 122 4.89 -18.49 -5.81
CA GLU A 122 4.79 -17.81 -7.10
C GLU A 122 3.68 -16.75 -7.06
N ASN A 123 3.95 -15.59 -7.69
CA ASN A 123 2.91 -14.59 -7.93
C ASN A 123 2.14 -14.97 -9.19
N LEU A 124 0.83 -15.14 -9.07
CA LEU A 124 -0.03 -15.59 -10.17
C LEU A 124 -0.27 -14.52 -11.24
N LEU A 125 -0.06 -13.24 -10.90
CA LEU A 125 -0.29 -12.10 -11.80
C LEU A 125 0.99 -11.58 -12.45
N LEU A 126 2.12 -11.62 -11.74
CA LEU A 126 3.37 -11.02 -12.18
C LEU A 126 4.48 -12.07 -12.16
N GLY A 127 5.22 -12.18 -13.26
CA GLY A 127 6.47 -12.95 -13.30
C GLY A 127 7.55 -12.32 -12.40
N GLN A 128 8.64 -13.05 -12.18
CA GLN A 128 9.72 -12.64 -11.28
C GLN A 128 10.29 -11.26 -11.62
N TYR A 129 10.47 -10.96 -12.91
CA TYR A 129 11.01 -9.68 -13.38
C TYR A 129 9.94 -8.68 -13.80
N ASP A 130 8.67 -9.01 -13.58
CA ASP A 130 7.56 -8.14 -13.93
C ASP A 130 7.30 -7.11 -12.83
N VAL A 131 6.87 -5.93 -13.27
CA VAL A 131 6.44 -4.83 -12.41
C VAL A 131 5.18 -4.22 -12.98
N CYS A 132 4.09 -4.22 -12.21
CA CYS A 132 2.89 -3.47 -12.57
C CYS A 132 3.24 -2.00 -12.81
N LEU A 133 2.71 -1.41 -13.87
CA LEU A 133 2.99 -0.02 -14.24
C LEU A 133 2.66 0.95 -13.10
N SER A 134 1.58 0.69 -12.36
CA SER A 134 1.19 1.53 -11.23
C SER A 134 2.11 1.43 -10.01
N ASN A 135 3.04 0.47 -9.98
CA ASN A 135 4.10 0.33 -8.98
C ASN A 135 5.37 1.11 -9.36
N ILE A 136 5.50 1.61 -10.58
CA ILE A 136 6.68 2.40 -10.98
C ILE A 136 6.59 3.79 -10.32
N ASP A 137 7.64 4.20 -9.61
CA ASP A 137 7.69 5.53 -8.99
C ASP A 137 8.61 6.49 -9.77
N ILE A 138 9.82 6.03 -10.11
CA ILE A 138 10.82 6.85 -10.78
C ILE A 138 11.48 6.07 -11.90
N ILE A 139 11.64 6.73 -13.04
CA ILE A 139 12.41 6.23 -14.18
C ILE A 139 13.61 7.15 -14.38
N TYR A 140 14.80 6.57 -14.45
CA TYR A 140 16.03 7.25 -14.78
C TYR A 140 16.54 6.79 -16.15
N LEU A 141 17.04 7.74 -16.93
CA LEU A 141 17.85 7.49 -18.12
C LEU A 141 19.31 7.30 -17.72
N LEU A 142 19.93 6.21 -18.19
CA LEU A 142 21.35 5.94 -17.97
C LEU A 142 22.20 6.64 -19.05
N THR A 143 23.11 7.52 -18.61
CA THR A 143 23.95 8.38 -19.47
C THR A 143 25.42 8.26 -19.04
N GLY A 144 26.10 7.23 -19.56
CA GLY A 144 27.44 6.86 -19.06
C GLY A 144 27.33 6.44 -17.60
N ASP A 145 28.15 7.04 -16.73
CA ASP A 145 28.15 6.75 -15.29
C ASP A 145 27.12 7.58 -14.51
N LYS A 146 26.33 8.43 -15.18
CA LYS A 146 25.33 9.29 -14.54
C LYS A 146 23.92 8.87 -14.90
N LYS A 147 22.99 9.01 -13.95
CA LYS A 147 21.56 8.83 -14.16
C LYS A 147 20.84 10.18 -14.21
N LYS A 148 19.90 10.35 -15.15
CA LYS A 148 19.04 11.53 -15.27
C LYS A 148 17.59 11.13 -15.04
N ARG A 149 16.92 11.74 -14.07
CA ARG A 149 15.49 11.48 -13.81
C ARG A 149 14.68 11.91 -15.02
N LEU A 150 13.81 11.02 -15.49
CA LEU A 150 12.85 11.32 -16.56
C LEU A 150 11.60 11.94 -15.96
N MET A 151 11.05 12.92 -16.69
CA MET A 151 9.80 13.60 -16.36
C MET A 151 8.76 13.28 -17.43
N ILE A 152 7.49 13.37 -17.08
CA ILE A 152 6.38 13.15 -18.03
C ILE A 152 6.53 14.15 -19.19
N GLY A 153 6.38 13.67 -20.42
CA GLY A 153 6.56 14.48 -21.62
C GLY A 153 8.01 14.71 -22.04
N HIS A 154 8.97 14.01 -21.44
CA HIS A 154 10.38 14.06 -21.86
C HIS A 154 10.53 13.71 -23.35
N ARG A 155 11.33 14.49 -24.07
CA ARG A 155 11.67 14.24 -25.47
C ARG A 155 13.06 13.64 -25.58
N PHE A 156 13.15 12.42 -26.10
CA PHE A 156 14.43 11.76 -26.36
C PHE A 156 15.01 12.21 -27.70
N ASN A 157 16.04 13.05 -27.65
CA ASN A 157 16.78 13.47 -28.85
C ASN A 157 17.89 12.47 -29.21
N ASP A 158 18.49 11.83 -28.20
CA ASP A 158 19.59 10.89 -28.35
C ASP A 158 19.14 9.42 -28.22
N LYS A 159 20.07 8.49 -28.52
CA LYS A 159 19.88 7.05 -28.28
C LYS A 159 19.72 6.79 -26.78
N VAL A 160 18.63 6.12 -26.40
CA VAL A 160 18.44 5.60 -25.05
C VAL A 160 19.36 4.39 -24.84
N LYS A 161 20.39 4.54 -24.00
CA LYS A 161 21.37 3.49 -23.72
C LYS A 161 20.89 2.50 -22.64
N GLY A 162 20.06 2.96 -21.72
CA GLY A 162 19.54 2.14 -20.64
C GLY A 162 18.56 2.90 -19.76
N LEU A 163 17.79 2.17 -18.96
CA LEU A 163 16.84 2.70 -17.99
C LEU A 163 17.13 2.10 -16.61
N HIS A 164 16.97 2.91 -15.57
CA HIS A 164 16.96 2.44 -14.20
C HIS A 164 15.63 2.83 -13.55
N ILE A 165 14.91 1.82 -13.05
CA ILE A 165 13.54 1.93 -12.57
C ILE A 165 13.54 1.72 -11.06
N ILE A 166 12.90 2.62 -10.33
CA ILE A 166 12.65 2.52 -8.90
C ILE A 166 11.15 2.35 -8.69
N CYS A 167 10.77 1.30 -7.98
CA CYS A 167 9.39 0.96 -7.69
C CYS A 167 8.95 1.51 -6.31
N LYS A 168 7.64 1.58 -6.11
CA LYS A 168 7.02 1.97 -4.83
C LYS A 168 7.24 0.91 -3.76
N ASN A 169 7.34 -0.37 -4.13
CA ASN A 169 7.69 -1.47 -3.23
C ASN A 169 9.19 -1.68 -3.00
N MET A 170 10.02 -0.65 -3.20
CA MET A 170 11.49 -0.70 -3.03
C MET A 170 12.28 -1.58 -4.02
N ARG A 171 11.63 -2.26 -4.99
CA ARG A 171 12.35 -2.97 -6.06
C ARG A 171 13.04 -1.99 -7.01
N THR A 172 14.23 -2.36 -7.50
CA THR A 172 14.96 -1.62 -8.53
C THR A 172 15.37 -2.52 -9.69
N LEU A 173 15.23 -2.01 -10.91
CA LEU A 173 15.54 -2.75 -12.14
C LEU A 173 16.39 -1.88 -13.07
N SER A 174 17.49 -2.44 -13.58
CA SER A 174 18.43 -1.74 -14.44
C SER A 174 18.54 -2.44 -15.79
N TYR A 175 18.10 -1.77 -16.85
CA TYR A 175 18.09 -2.29 -18.21
C TYR A 175 19.12 -1.57 -19.09
N SER A 176 19.79 -2.31 -19.96
CA SER A 176 20.66 -1.76 -21.01
C SER A 176 20.20 -2.18 -22.39
N PHE A 177 20.15 -1.21 -23.29
CA PHE A 177 19.82 -1.36 -24.71
C PHE A 177 21.08 -1.36 -25.58
N LYS A 178 22.24 -1.75 -25.01
CA LYS A 178 23.52 -1.78 -25.73
C LYS A 178 23.44 -2.65 -26.99
N PHE A 179 22.78 -3.80 -26.89
CA PHE A 179 22.64 -4.80 -27.95
C PHE A 179 21.27 -4.78 -28.62
N SER A 180 20.33 -3.97 -28.12
CA SER A 180 19.02 -3.80 -28.74
C SER A 180 19.12 -3.05 -30.07
N PRO A 181 18.20 -3.33 -31.03
CA PRO A 181 18.16 -2.61 -32.28
C PRO A 181 17.94 -1.10 -32.08
N LEU A 182 18.41 -0.31 -33.05
CA LEU A 182 18.30 1.15 -32.99
C LEU A 182 16.83 1.58 -32.89
N GLY A 183 16.54 2.53 -31.99
CA GLY A 183 15.19 3.05 -31.78
C GLY A 183 14.36 2.30 -30.73
N HIS A 184 14.58 1.00 -30.49
CA HIS A 184 13.76 0.21 -29.56
C HIS A 184 13.75 0.78 -28.13
N GLY A 185 14.93 1.11 -27.58
CA GLY A 185 15.02 1.73 -26.25
C GLY A 185 14.26 3.06 -26.14
N LYS A 186 14.18 3.84 -27.23
CA LYS A 186 13.42 5.10 -27.27
C LYS A 186 11.91 4.85 -27.33
N ILE A 187 11.46 3.90 -28.16
CA ILE A 187 10.05 3.50 -28.26
C ILE A 187 9.57 3.00 -26.90
N LEU A 188 10.33 2.10 -26.29
CA LEU A 188 9.99 1.51 -24.98
C LEU A 188 9.98 2.57 -23.87
N ALA A 189 10.99 3.45 -23.80
CA ALA A 189 11.02 4.52 -22.80
C ALA A 189 9.84 5.50 -22.95
N ASN A 190 9.44 5.83 -24.19
CA ASN A 190 8.26 6.65 -24.45
C ASN A 190 6.96 5.97 -24.00
N ALA A 191 6.77 4.69 -24.37
CA ALA A 191 5.61 3.91 -23.95
C ALA A 191 5.53 3.82 -22.41
N LEU A 192 6.65 3.52 -21.76
CA LEU A 192 6.71 3.40 -20.31
C LEU A 192 6.36 4.74 -19.62
N LEU A 193 6.93 5.86 -20.08
CA LEU A 193 6.61 7.19 -19.52
C LEU A 193 5.14 7.59 -19.73
N HIS A 194 4.51 7.13 -20.81
CA HIS A 194 3.11 7.43 -21.10
C HIS A 194 2.16 6.60 -20.23
N HIS A 195 2.42 5.30 -20.08
CA HIS A 195 1.49 4.36 -19.44
C HIS A 195 1.74 4.16 -17.94
N ALA A 196 2.96 4.38 -17.42
CA ALA A 196 3.26 4.24 -15.99
C ALA A 196 2.68 5.38 -15.12
N PHE A 197 2.35 6.53 -15.73
CA PHE A 197 1.90 7.72 -15.01
C PHE A 197 0.56 8.24 -15.57
N PRO A 198 -0.53 7.48 -15.44
CA PRO A 198 -1.83 7.84 -15.99
C PRO A 198 -2.33 9.15 -15.38
N LYS A 199 -2.91 10.03 -16.22
CA LYS A 199 -3.48 11.33 -15.81
C LYS A 199 -4.94 11.25 -15.36
N ARG A 200 -5.61 10.12 -15.62
CA ARG A 200 -7.02 9.87 -15.32
C ARG A 200 -7.17 8.46 -14.77
N HIS A 201 -8.19 8.27 -13.94
CA HIS A 201 -8.45 7.00 -13.27
C HIS A 201 -8.84 5.89 -14.26
N GLN A 202 -9.61 6.22 -15.29
CA GLN A 202 -10.02 5.30 -16.37
C GLN A 202 -8.86 4.76 -17.22
N LEU A 203 -7.64 5.28 -17.06
CA LEU A 203 -6.45 4.78 -17.75
C LEU A 203 -5.71 3.70 -16.95
N LEU A 204 -6.21 3.34 -15.76
CA LEU A 204 -5.69 2.21 -15.00
C LEU A 204 -6.15 0.91 -15.63
N PHE A 205 -5.29 -0.10 -15.60
CA PHE A 205 -5.56 -1.41 -16.21
C PHE A 205 -6.82 -2.10 -15.66
N ALA A 206 -7.26 -1.76 -14.45
CA ALA A 206 -8.49 -2.30 -13.85
C ALA A 206 -9.73 -2.13 -14.75
N TYR A 207 -9.77 -1.09 -15.60
CA TYR A 207 -10.87 -0.86 -16.55
C TYR A 207 -10.82 -1.75 -17.80
N ASP A 208 -9.64 -2.24 -18.15
CA ASP A 208 -9.44 -3.14 -19.29
C ASP A 208 -9.52 -4.62 -18.87
N TYR A 209 -9.28 -4.92 -17.60
CA TYR A 209 -9.23 -6.28 -17.06
C TYR A 209 -10.58 -6.99 -17.16
N ARG A 210 -10.61 -8.20 -17.74
CA ARG A 210 -11.85 -8.93 -18.04
C ARG A 210 -11.96 -10.32 -17.43
N GLU A 211 -11.10 -10.68 -16.50
CA GLU A 211 -11.16 -12.01 -15.90
C GLU A 211 -12.40 -12.13 -14.99
N PRO A 212 -13.14 -13.27 -15.03
CA PRO A 212 -14.26 -13.49 -14.13
C PRO A 212 -13.81 -13.40 -12.67
N ASN A 213 -14.64 -12.78 -11.82
CA ASN A 213 -14.38 -12.71 -10.39
C ASN A 213 -14.23 -14.11 -9.79
N VAL A 214 -12.99 -14.45 -9.40
CA VAL A 214 -12.72 -15.67 -8.65
C VAL A 214 -13.32 -15.50 -7.26
N GLN A 215 -14.31 -16.32 -6.92
CA GLN A 215 -14.86 -16.30 -5.57
C GLN A 215 -13.76 -16.64 -4.57
N SER A 216 -13.48 -15.69 -3.68
CA SER A 216 -12.57 -15.90 -2.55
C SER A 216 -13.07 -17.05 -1.70
N ARG A 217 -12.16 -17.93 -1.27
CA ARG A 217 -12.46 -18.98 -0.27
C ARG A 217 -12.93 -18.39 1.07
N TYR A 218 -12.66 -17.11 1.30
CA TYR A 218 -13.04 -16.39 2.51
C TYR A 218 -14.01 -15.25 2.19
N SER A 219 -15.11 -15.17 2.93
CA SER A 219 -16.06 -14.07 2.87
C SER A 219 -15.62 -12.95 3.81
N THR A 220 -15.00 -11.90 3.25
CA THR A 220 -14.67 -10.68 4.00
C THR A 220 -15.85 -9.70 3.91
N PRO A 221 -16.39 -9.20 5.04
CA PRO A 221 -17.41 -8.15 5.04
C PRO A 221 -16.91 -6.91 4.31
N THR A 222 -17.72 -6.39 3.38
CA THR A 222 -17.34 -5.22 2.58
C THR A 222 -17.69 -3.91 3.26
N PHE A 223 -18.61 -3.93 4.24
CA PHE A 223 -19.20 -2.76 4.91
C PHE A 223 -19.93 -1.79 3.97
N ARG A 224 -20.28 -2.24 2.77
CA ARG A 224 -21.09 -1.49 1.80
C ARG A 224 -22.59 -1.72 2.00
N CYS A 225 -22.96 -2.79 2.70
CA CYS A 225 -24.34 -3.08 3.09
C CYS A 225 -24.55 -2.85 4.60
N ARG A 226 -25.80 -2.66 4.98
CA ARG A 226 -26.24 -2.50 6.37
C ARG A 226 -25.87 -3.70 7.25
N ASP A 227 -26.07 -4.91 6.75
CA ASP A 227 -25.90 -6.15 7.50
C ASP A 227 -24.48 -6.33 8.04
N ASP A 228 -23.46 -5.92 7.26
CA ASP A 228 -22.06 -5.99 7.68
C ASP A 228 -21.81 -5.12 8.93
N TRP A 229 -22.35 -3.91 8.95
CA TRP A 229 -22.25 -3.00 10.10
C TRP A 229 -23.02 -3.54 11.31
N GLU A 230 -24.24 -4.05 11.11
CA GLU A 230 -25.06 -4.57 12.20
C GLU A 230 -24.42 -5.80 12.86
N LYS A 231 -23.84 -6.71 12.06
CA LYS A 231 -23.07 -7.85 12.57
C LYS A 231 -21.87 -7.39 13.41
N GLU A 232 -21.15 -6.37 12.95
CA GLU A 232 -19.98 -5.86 13.68
C GLU A 232 -20.36 -5.12 14.98
N LEU A 233 -21.46 -4.37 14.98
CA LEU A 233 -22.01 -3.75 16.19
C LEU A 233 -22.49 -4.79 17.21
N GLN A 234 -23.10 -5.87 16.74
CA GLN A 234 -23.51 -7.01 17.59
C GLN A 234 -22.28 -7.73 18.16
N ARG A 235 -21.27 -8.01 17.33
CA ARG A 235 -20.03 -8.67 17.75
C ARG A 235 -19.32 -7.90 18.87
N THR A 236 -19.26 -6.58 18.74
CA THR A 236 -18.62 -5.67 19.72
C THR A 236 -19.52 -5.30 20.90
N LYS A 237 -20.78 -5.75 20.92
CA LYS A 237 -21.80 -5.39 21.93
C LYS A 237 -21.91 -3.88 22.13
N CYS A 238 -21.92 -3.14 21.03
CA CYS A 238 -21.86 -1.70 21.05
C CYS A 238 -23.08 -1.08 21.78
N PHE A 239 -22.82 -0.19 22.74
CA PHE A 239 -23.83 0.55 23.49
C PHE A 239 -23.84 2.03 23.10
N GLY A 240 -25.02 2.64 22.93
CA GLY A 240 -25.13 4.10 22.73
C GLY A 240 -24.76 4.61 21.33
N TRP A 241 -24.51 3.72 20.36
CA TRP A 241 -24.26 4.06 18.96
C TRP A 241 -25.22 3.30 18.04
N THR A 242 -25.58 3.92 16.92
CA THR A 242 -26.51 3.35 15.95
C THR A 242 -26.00 3.58 14.52
N LEU A 243 -26.41 2.67 13.63
CA LEU A 243 -26.19 2.85 12.20
C LEU A 243 -27.11 3.96 11.67
N ASN A 244 -26.53 4.90 10.97
CA ASN A 244 -27.20 5.99 10.29
C ASN A 244 -27.02 5.86 8.77
N SER A 245 -28.10 6.08 8.03
CA SER A 245 -28.16 5.98 6.55
C SER A 245 -28.44 7.32 5.89
N SER A 246 -28.31 8.43 6.61
CA SER A 246 -28.66 9.77 6.12
C SER A 246 -27.67 10.27 5.05
N ASN A 247 -26.47 9.67 4.96
CA ASN A 247 -25.51 9.89 3.88
C ASN A 247 -25.77 9.04 2.62
N ASN A 248 -27.02 8.60 2.39
CA ASN A 248 -27.42 7.87 1.19
C ASN A 248 -27.01 8.62 -0.10
N LYS A 249 -26.47 7.88 -1.08
CA LYS A 249 -25.90 8.45 -2.32
C LYS A 249 -24.83 9.52 -2.06
N PHE A 250 -24.16 9.49 -0.91
CA PHE A 250 -23.04 10.37 -0.53
C PHE A 250 -23.38 11.86 -0.51
N ARG A 251 -24.66 12.20 -0.22
CA ARG A 251 -25.17 13.58 -0.31
C ARG A 251 -24.70 14.50 0.81
N LEU A 252 -24.45 13.96 2.00
CA LEU A 252 -24.07 14.77 3.17
C LEU A 252 -22.57 14.96 3.26
N SER A 253 -21.82 13.87 3.10
CA SER A 253 -20.38 13.90 2.97
C SER A 253 -19.97 12.97 1.85
N PRO A 254 -19.24 13.50 0.85
CA PRO A 254 -18.79 12.70 -0.26
C PRO A 254 -17.53 11.90 0.11
N SER A 255 -16.94 12.12 1.30
CA SER A 255 -15.76 11.41 1.84
C SER A 255 -16.10 10.23 2.75
N LEU A 256 -17.33 10.17 3.26
CA LEU A 256 -17.83 9.11 4.15
C LEU A 256 -18.63 8.07 3.36
N PRO A 257 -18.77 6.84 3.88
CA PRO A 257 -19.64 5.82 3.29
C PRO A 257 -21.13 6.19 3.42
N GLN A 258 -21.97 5.43 2.72
CA GLN A 258 -23.43 5.62 2.77
C GLN A 258 -24.00 5.33 4.17
N PHE A 259 -23.40 4.35 4.86
CA PHE A 259 -23.76 3.96 6.21
C PHE A 259 -22.63 4.34 7.16
N ILE A 260 -22.95 5.15 8.18
CA ILE A 260 -22.01 5.56 9.22
C ILE A 260 -22.59 5.23 10.59
N VAL A 261 -21.73 4.88 11.54
CA VAL A 261 -22.17 4.63 12.92
C VAL A 261 -21.90 5.87 13.77
N ILE A 262 -22.96 6.42 14.34
CA ILE A 262 -22.94 7.67 15.12
C ILE A 262 -23.64 7.47 16.48
N GLY A 263 -23.45 8.39 17.42
CA GLY A 263 -24.11 8.31 18.72
C GLY A 263 -25.64 8.31 18.56
N SER A 264 -26.34 7.45 19.30
CA SER A 264 -27.79 7.24 19.14
C SER A 264 -28.64 8.47 19.47
N ALA A 265 -28.08 9.43 20.20
CA ALA A 265 -28.74 10.69 20.52
C ALA A 265 -28.68 11.74 19.38
N VAL A 266 -27.97 11.49 18.28
CA VAL A 266 -27.94 12.40 17.13
C VAL A 266 -29.27 12.33 16.37
N ILE A 267 -29.90 13.48 16.15
CA ILE A 267 -31.04 13.63 15.23
C ILE A 267 -30.59 14.15 13.87
N ASP A 268 -31.32 13.81 12.81
CA ASP A 268 -30.94 14.10 11.41
C ASP A 268 -30.74 15.59 11.10
N THR A 269 -31.53 16.48 11.71
CA THR A 269 -31.38 17.92 11.51
C THR A 269 -30.05 18.43 12.07
N HIS A 270 -29.69 17.97 13.27
CA HIS A 270 -28.41 18.28 13.92
C HIS A 270 -27.23 17.65 13.17
N LEU A 271 -27.39 16.43 12.66
CA LEU A 271 -26.36 15.74 11.86
C LEU A 271 -25.92 16.59 10.66
N ARG A 272 -26.87 17.12 9.88
CA ARG A 272 -26.57 17.95 8.69
C ARG A 272 -25.79 19.22 9.06
N ILE A 273 -26.21 19.90 10.13
CA ILE A 273 -25.56 21.13 10.60
C ILE A 273 -24.15 20.81 11.11
N ALA A 274 -24.01 19.76 11.92
CA ALA A 274 -22.72 19.36 12.48
C ALA A 274 -21.72 19.03 11.36
N MET A 275 -22.11 18.23 10.36
CA MET A 275 -21.24 17.84 9.25
C MET A 275 -20.62 19.04 8.52
N GLN A 276 -21.35 20.14 8.33
CA GLN A 276 -20.82 21.34 7.67
C GLN A 276 -19.66 22.01 8.44
N HIS A 277 -19.54 21.75 9.74
CA HIS A 277 -18.51 22.34 10.60
C HIS A 277 -17.28 21.46 10.78
N PHE A 278 -17.31 20.19 10.34
CA PHE A 278 -16.13 19.32 10.32
C PHE A 278 -15.55 19.26 8.92
N ARG A 279 -14.22 19.24 8.81
CA ARG A 279 -13.53 19.03 7.52
C ARG A 279 -14.03 17.74 6.86
N ASP A 280 -14.35 17.84 5.58
CA ASP A 280 -14.94 16.78 4.76
C ASP A 280 -16.20 16.11 5.36
N GLY A 281 -16.90 16.78 6.27
CA GLY A 281 -18.10 16.23 6.92
C GLY A 281 -17.83 15.18 8.00
N ARG A 282 -16.60 15.05 8.48
CA ARG A 282 -16.17 13.91 9.30
C ARG A 282 -16.24 14.22 10.80
N LEU A 283 -17.46 14.20 11.31
CA LEU A 283 -17.75 14.26 12.74
C LEU A 283 -17.28 12.97 13.48
N PRO A 284 -17.33 12.91 14.82
CA PRO A 284 -17.02 11.71 15.60
C PRO A 284 -17.81 10.49 15.13
N THR A 285 -17.13 9.59 14.43
CA THR A 285 -17.70 8.36 13.87
C THR A 285 -17.09 7.16 14.58
N TRP A 286 -17.92 6.18 14.89
CA TRP A 286 -17.51 4.98 15.60
C TRP A 286 -16.51 4.13 14.82
N CYS A 287 -15.54 3.57 15.53
CA CYS A 287 -14.59 2.58 15.01
C CYS A 287 -14.75 1.23 15.73
N TRP A 288 -14.82 1.24 17.06
CA TRP A 288 -14.88 0.02 17.87
C TRP A 288 -15.42 0.30 19.29
N SER A 289 -15.95 -0.71 19.98
CA SER A 289 -16.42 -0.61 21.37
C SER A 289 -15.95 -1.78 22.22
N THR A 290 -15.66 -1.50 23.49
CA THR A 290 -15.53 -2.52 24.53
C THR A 290 -16.93 -3.00 24.96
N VAL A 291 -16.98 -4.22 25.51
CA VAL A 291 -18.20 -4.76 26.12
C VAL A 291 -18.69 -3.96 27.34
N ASN A 292 -17.83 -3.13 27.94
CA ASN A 292 -18.15 -2.30 29.11
C ASN A 292 -18.64 -0.89 28.73
N GLY A 293 -18.68 -0.57 27.43
CA GLY A 293 -19.25 0.66 26.89
C GLY A 293 -18.26 1.76 26.52
N ALA A 294 -16.96 1.62 26.85
CA ALA A 294 -15.94 2.50 26.27
C ALA A 294 -15.81 2.31 24.77
N THR A 295 -15.63 3.42 24.06
CA THR A 295 -15.68 3.47 22.59
C THR A 295 -14.45 4.14 22.01
N LEU A 296 -13.99 3.61 20.89
CA LEU A 296 -13.02 4.24 20.00
C LEU A 296 -13.79 4.88 18.85
N SER A 297 -13.57 6.17 18.65
CA SER A 297 -14.13 6.93 17.54
C SER A 297 -13.08 7.83 16.93
N ARG A 298 -13.33 8.33 15.72
CA ARG A 298 -12.44 9.28 15.04
C ARG A 298 -13.22 10.43 14.44
N LYS A 299 -12.57 11.60 14.36
CA LYS A 299 -13.11 12.81 13.74
C LYS A 299 -12.03 13.57 12.99
N ALA A 300 -12.45 14.43 12.08
CA ALA A 300 -11.61 15.47 11.52
C ALA A 300 -11.57 16.72 12.42
N ASP A 301 -10.71 17.67 12.08
CA ASP A 301 -10.75 19.00 12.69
C ASP A 301 -11.99 19.77 12.26
N VAL A 302 -12.38 20.75 13.08
CA VAL A 302 -13.39 21.72 12.69
C VAL A 302 -12.86 22.64 11.57
N VAL A 303 -13.78 23.11 10.73
CA VAL A 303 -13.47 24.05 9.63
C VAL A 303 -13.08 25.42 10.20
N ASP A 304 -13.81 25.90 11.21
CA ASP A 304 -13.57 27.15 11.92
C ASP A 304 -13.24 26.88 13.40
N PRO A 305 -11.95 26.94 13.79
CA PRO A 305 -11.52 26.73 15.18
C PRO A 305 -12.06 27.76 16.18
N SER A 306 -12.58 28.91 15.72
CA SER A 306 -13.18 29.92 16.59
C SER A 306 -14.60 29.55 17.05
N ASN A 307 -15.28 28.64 16.34
CA ASN A 307 -16.63 28.19 16.65
C ASN A 307 -16.68 26.69 16.93
N LEU A 308 -16.54 26.33 18.21
CA LEU A 308 -16.55 24.94 18.68
C LEU A 308 -17.94 24.44 19.08
N THR A 309 -19.01 25.17 18.78
CA THR A 309 -20.36 24.85 19.26
C THR A 309 -20.81 23.46 18.82
N GLN A 310 -20.67 23.17 17.53
CA GLN A 310 -21.06 21.87 16.97
C GLN A 310 -20.13 20.74 17.39
N GLU A 311 -18.84 21.03 17.57
CA GLU A 311 -17.88 20.05 18.09
C GLU A 311 -18.22 19.64 19.52
N ASN A 312 -18.43 20.61 20.41
CA ASN A 312 -18.82 20.36 21.79
C ASN A 312 -20.14 19.58 21.87
N ALA A 313 -21.10 19.92 20.99
CA ALA A 313 -22.37 19.19 20.93
C ALA A 313 -22.18 17.73 20.51
N MET A 314 -21.33 17.44 19.52
CA MET A 314 -21.02 16.07 19.10
C MET A 314 -20.22 15.30 20.17
N LEU A 315 -19.25 15.93 20.83
CA LEU A 315 -18.49 15.33 21.92
C LEU A 315 -19.37 15.02 23.15
N GLU A 316 -20.36 15.86 23.42
CA GLU A 316 -21.37 15.60 24.45
C GLU A 316 -22.24 14.39 24.09
N ILE A 317 -22.50 14.16 22.80
CA ILE A 317 -23.16 12.94 22.36
C ILE A 317 -22.27 11.72 22.57
N VAL A 318 -20.98 11.79 22.23
CA VAL A 318 -20.01 10.71 22.52
C VAL A 318 -19.99 10.39 24.02
N ARG A 319 -20.01 11.42 24.89
CA ARG A 319 -20.11 11.25 26.35
C ARG A 319 -21.39 10.51 26.74
N LYS A 320 -22.54 10.89 26.17
CA LYS A 320 -23.85 10.25 26.42
C LYS A 320 -23.93 8.82 25.91
N SER A 321 -23.12 8.47 24.90
CA SER A 321 -23.00 7.11 24.39
C SER A 321 -22.20 6.18 25.31
N HIS A 322 -21.57 6.69 26.37
CA HIS A 322 -20.91 5.88 27.39
C HIS A 322 -21.87 5.59 28.56
N PRO A 323 -22.01 4.34 29.06
CA PRO A 323 -22.93 4.01 30.16
C PRO A 323 -22.70 4.82 31.43
N GLY A 324 -21.43 5.05 31.79
CA GLY A 324 -21.04 5.89 32.93
C GLY A 324 -20.98 7.40 32.63
N LEU A 325 -21.41 7.84 31.44
CA LEU A 325 -21.41 9.25 31.02
C LEU A 325 -20.06 9.97 31.16
N LEU A 326 -18.95 9.22 31.01
CA LEU A 326 -17.59 9.70 31.18
C LEU A 326 -17.17 10.56 30.00
N ARG A 327 -16.49 11.68 30.27
CA ARG A 327 -15.96 12.54 29.20
C ARG A 327 -14.95 11.76 28.35
N PRO A 328 -15.06 11.80 27.01
CA PRO A 328 -14.11 11.11 26.17
C PRO A 328 -12.72 11.78 26.23
N PHE A 329 -11.67 10.96 26.19
CA PHE A 329 -10.32 11.43 25.98
C PHE A 329 -10.10 11.77 24.50
N ILE A 330 -9.70 13.01 24.20
CA ILE A 330 -9.42 13.44 22.83
C ILE A 330 -7.91 13.30 22.58
N MET A 331 -7.55 12.45 21.63
CA MET A 331 -6.17 12.27 21.19
C MET A 331 -5.95 13.01 19.87
N ASP A 332 -5.33 14.19 19.95
CA ASP A 332 -4.91 14.97 18.78
C ASP A 332 -3.62 14.38 18.19
N LEU A 333 -3.77 13.69 17.06
CA LEU A 333 -2.69 13.02 16.34
C LEU A 333 -1.79 14.01 15.61
N THR A 334 -2.32 15.17 15.21
CA THR A 334 -1.60 16.17 14.41
C THR A 334 -0.41 16.76 15.17
N LYS A 335 -0.47 16.78 16.50
CA LYS A 335 0.59 17.33 17.36
C LYS A 335 1.76 16.37 17.58
N ASN A 336 1.50 15.07 17.60
CA ASN A 336 2.45 14.07 18.11
C ASN A 336 2.94 13.09 17.04
N LEU A 337 2.29 13.06 15.87
CA LEU A 337 2.58 12.13 14.79
C LEU A 337 2.99 12.88 13.50
N PRO A 338 3.75 12.24 12.60
CA PRO A 338 4.22 12.85 11.36
C PRO A 338 3.08 13.15 10.39
N SER A 339 3.16 14.27 9.66
CA SER A 339 2.22 14.52 8.57
C SER A 339 2.42 13.49 7.43
N PRO A 340 1.43 13.30 6.53
CA PRO A 340 1.62 12.45 5.36
C PRO A 340 2.85 12.81 4.52
N LYS A 341 3.18 14.10 4.43
CA LYS A 341 4.38 14.60 3.75
C LYS A 341 5.67 14.15 4.45
N ASP A 342 5.69 14.18 5.77
CA ASP A 342 6.85 13.74 6.56
C ASP A 342 7.08 12.23 6.42
N VAL A 343 6.00 11.43 6.46
CA VAL A 343 6.06 9.98 6.23
C VAL A 343 6.62 9.67 4.84
N ASN A 344 6.18 10.41 3.81
CA ASN A 344 6.70 10.23 2.45
C ASN A 344 8.19 10.57 2.33
N GLN A 345 8.64 11.68 2.93
CA GLN A 345 10.06 12.03 2.94
C GLN A 345 10.92 11.00 3.68
N SER A 346 10.40 10.49 4.81
CA SER A 346 11.03 9.43 5.57
C SER A 346 11.17 8.14 4.76
N PHE A 347 10.11 7.75 4.06
CA PHE A 347 10.12 6.58 3.19
C PHE A 347 11.11 6.71 2.02
N ILE A 348 11.19 7.88 1.37
CA ILE A 348 12.14 8.10 0.27
C ILE A 348 13.57 7.85 0.76
N LYS A 349 13.94 8.42 1.92
CA LYS A 349 15.25 8.20 2.53
C LYS A 349 15.48 6.72 2.85
N LEU A 350 14.50 6.05 3.46
CA LEU A 350 14.60 4.61 3.77
C LEU A 350 14.82 3.78 2.50
N ARG A 351 14.04 4.03 1.44
CA ARG A 351 14.15 3.31 0.17
C ARG A 351 15.50 3.52 -0.50
N GLU A 352 16.09 4.72 -0.42
CA GLU A 352 17.43 5.00 -0.93
C GLU A 352 18.54 4.20 -0.22
N LEU A 353 18.32 3.80 1.05
CA LEU A 353 19.23 2.91 1.77
C LEU A 353 19.12 1.47 1.31
N CYS A 354 17.92 1.04 0.91
CA CYS A 354 17.66 -0.30 0.40
C CYS A 354 18.03 -0.49 -1.08
N ALA A 355 18.45 0.58 -1.77
CA ALA A 355 18.68 0.59 -3.21
C ALA A 355 20.10 1.10 -3.60
N PRO A 356 21.18 0.46 -3.12
CA PRO A 356 22.53 0.81 -3.54
C PRO A 356 22.75 0.54 -5.04
N GLU A 357 23.37 1.48 -5.75
CA GLU A 357 23.58 1.38 -7.20
C GLU A 357 24.90 0.70 -7.58
N SER A 358 25.81 0.56 -6.62
CA SER A 358 27.10 -0.11 -6.82
C SER A 358 27.58 -0.74 -5.51
N ALA A 359 28.44 -1.76 -5.62
CA ALA A 359 29.10 -2.35 -4.47
C ALA A 359 29.87 -1.30 -3.63
N ARG A 360 30.55 -0.36 -4.29
CA ARG A 360 31.23 0.75 -3.60
C ARG A 360 30.25 1.60 -2.79
N GLN A 361 29.12 1.99 -3.39
CA GLN A 361 28.10 2.77 -2.68
C GLN A 361 27.51 1.98 -1.51
N PHE A 362 27.21 0.69 -1.73
CA PHE A 362 26.73 -0.21 -0.70
C PHE A 362 27.66 -0.23 0.52
N TRP A 363 28.95 -0.51 0.34
CA TRP A 363 29.90 -0.57 1.45
C TRP A 363 30.07 0.77 2.19
N VAL A 364 30.02 1.90 1.46
CA VAL A 364 30.06 3.23 2.09
C VAL A 364 28.79 3.50 2.93
N GLN A 365 27.62 3.15 2.39
CA GLN A 365 26.35 3.26 3.11
C GLN A 365 26.32 2.32 4.32
N ASP A 366 26.87 1.11 4.18
CA ASP A 366 26.87 0.09 5.22
C ASP A 366 27.63 0.53 6.48
N ASN A 367 28.80 1.15 6.28
CA ASN A 367 29.60 1.71 7.37
C ASN A 367 28.86 2.78 8.19
N HIS A 368 27.84 3.42 7.60
CA HIS A 368 27.03 4.47 8.25
C HIS A 368 25.55 4.07 8.37
N PHE A 369 25.25 2.76 8.25
CA PHE A 369 23.88 2.29 8.05
C PHE A 369 22.93 2.76 9.16
N TYR A 370 23.31 2.58 10.43
CA TYR A 370 22.47 2.95 11.55
C TYR A 370 22.20 4.46 11.62
N SER A 371 23.20 5.29 11.35
CA SER A 371 23.05 6.75 11.34
C SER A 371 22.16 7.22 10.18
N LEU A 372 22.28 6.59 9.01
CA LEU A 372 21.41 6.87 7.86
C LEU A 372 19.97 6.40 8.11
N LEU A 373 19.79 5.23 8.73
CA LEU A 373 18.50 4.70 9.13
C LEU A 373 17.81 5.62 10.15
N GLU A 374 18.54 6.08 11.16
CA GLU A 374 18.05 7.07 12.12
C GLU A 374 17.67 8.39 11.43
N ALA A 375 18.52 8.89 10.52
CA ALA A 375 18.26 10.11 9.75
C ALA A 375 17.03 10.01 8.80
N SER A 376 16.59 8.78 8.48
CA SER A 376 15.34 8.54 7.76
C SER A 376 14.10 8.85 8.61
N LYS A 377 14.20 8.76 9.95
CA LYS A 377 13.09 8.84 10.92
C LYS A 377 12.02 7.77 10.80
N TRP A 378 12.17 6.77 9.93
CA TRP A 378 11.10 5.81 9.68
C TRP A 378 10.75 5.00 10.94
N LEU A 379 11.76 4.47 11.62
CA LEU A 379 11.57 3.72 12.87
C LEU A 379 11.04 4.60 14.01
N GLN A 380 11.39 5.90 14.02
CA GLN A 380 10.81 6.85 14.96
C GLN A 380 9.30 6.97 14.75
N TYR A 381 8.84 7.05 13.49
CA TYR A 381 7.41 7.13 13.17
C TYR A 381 6.67 5.84 13.49
N VAL A 382 7.26 4.67 13.21
CA VAL A 382 6.74 3.37 13.65
C VAL A 382 6.56 3.34 15.17
N SER A 383 7.58 3.74 15.92
CA SER A 383 7.54 3.81 17.38
C SER A 383 6.47 4.76 17.91
N SER A 384 6.35 5.96 17.33
CA SER A 384 5.33 6.94 17.73
C SER A 384 3.90 6.43 17.46
N CYS A 385 3.67 5.75 16.34
CA CYS A 385 2.38 5.15 16.01
C CYS A 385 2.02 4.04 17.00
N LEU A 386 2.94 3.12 17.29
CA LEU A 386 2.73 2.05 18.28
C LEU A 386 2.48 2.62 19.68
N SER A 387 3.22 3.65 20.09
CA SER A 387 3.07 4.30 21.39
C SER A 387 1.70 4.98 21.55
N SER A 388 1.23 5.63 20.48
CA SER A 388 -0.09 6.28 20.44
C SER A 388 -1.22 5.25 20.47
N ALA A 389 -1.08 4.16 19.73
CA ALA A 389 -2.02 3.03 19.75
C ALA A 389 -2.07 2.36 21.12
N LEU A 390 -0.92 2.12 21.76
CA LEU A 390 -0.85 1.55 23.10
C LEU A 390 -1.52 2.46 24.14
N THR A 391 -1.30 3.78 24.05
CA THR A 391 -1.96 4.76 24.92
C THR A 391 -3.49 4.70 24.75
N THR A 392 -3.95 4.62 23.50
CA THR A 392 -5.39 4.49 23.17
C THR A 392 -5.96 3.18 23.72
N ALA A 393 -5.27 2.05 23.53
CA ALA A 393 -5.66 0.74 24.04
C ALA A 393 -5.75 0.73 25.57
N ASN A 394 -4.78 1.33 26.26
CA ASN A 394 -4.77 1.43 27.72
C ASN A 394 -5.95 2.25 28.25
N LYS A 395 -6.35 3.31 27.55
CA LYS A 395 -7.54 4.11 27.89
C LYS A 395 -8.83 3.31 27.74
N LEU A 396 -8.99 2.61 26.62
CA LEU A 396 -10.14 1.73 26.40
C LEU A 396 -10.22 0.61 27.45
N ASN A 397 -9.08 0.02 27.83
CA ASN A 397 -9.02 -1.01 28.88
C ASN A 397 -9.43 -0.48 30.26
N ARG A 398 -9.21 0.81 30.53
CA ARG A 398 -9.70 1.50 31.75
C ARG A 398 -11.16 1.95 31.64
N ASN A 399 -11.85 1.52 30.59
CA ASN A 399 -13.20 1.92 30.25
C ASN A 399 -13.34 3.45 30.04
N GLU A 400 -12.32 4.08 29.45
CA GLU A 400 -12.37 5.48 29.01
C GLU A 400 -12.57 5.52 27.48
N SER A 401 -13.64 6.16 26.99
CA SER A 401 -13.83 6.39 25.55
C SER A 401 -12.75 7.31 24.98
N VAL A 402 -12.29 7.03 23.76
CA VAL A 402 -11.28 7.80 23.05
C VAL A 402 -11.82 8.33 21.72
N VAL A 403 -11.55 9.60 21.44
CA VAL A 403 -11.81 10.26 20.16
C VAL A 403 -10.46 10.59 19.52
N LEU A 404 -10.10 9.90 18.45
CA LEU A 404 -8.94 10.22 17.62
C LEU A 404 -9.26 11.44 16.76
N GLN A 405 -8.39 12.44 16.80
CA GLN A 405 -8.52 13.66 16.02
C GLN A 405 -7.30 13.83 15.12
N GLU A 406 -7.57 14.14 13.86
CA GLU A 406 -6.59 14.47 12.83
C GLU A 406 -7.21 15.52 11.92
N ARG A 407 -6.39 16.37 11.27
CA ARG A 407 -6.86 17.39 10.32
C ARG A 407 -8.00 16.92 9.40
N ASP A 408 -7.77 15.87 8.62
CA ASP A 408 -8.75 15.35 7.66
C ASP A 408 -9.42 14.05 8.15
N GLY A 409 -8.98 13.46 9.26
CA GLY A 409 -9.58 12.26 9.87
C GLY A 409 -9.57 11.00 9.00
N ARG A 410 -8.62 10.87 8.06
CA ARG A 410 -8.58 9.84 7.01
C ARG A 410 -7.20 9.20 6.79
N ASP A 411 -6.18 9.62 7.52
CA ASP A 411 -4.80 9.13 7.37
C ASP A 411 -4.35 8.46 8.68
N LEU A 412 -3.71 9.17 9.60
CA LEU A 412 -3.22 8.62 10.87
C LEU A 412 -4.35 8.12 11.78
N CYS A 413 -5.56 8.69 11.68
CA CYS A 413 -6.72 8.13 12.36
C CYS A 413 -6.95 6.67 11.97
N CYS A 414 -6.72 6.28 10.71
CA CYS A 414 -6.80 4.88 10.26
C CYS A 414 -5.70 4.04 10.91
N VAL A 415 -4.45 4.53 10.88
CA VAL A 415 -3.29 3.84 11.47
C VAL A 415 -3.51 3.54 12.94
N ILE A 416 -3.81 4.56 13.74
CA ILE A 416 -3.95 4.43 15.20
C ILE A 416 -5.20 3.64 15.56
N SER A 417 -6.31 3.83 14.85
CA SER A 417 -7.53 3.06 15.07
C SER A 417 -7.31 1.57 14.82
N SER A 418 -6.69 1.21 13.70
CA SER A 418 -6.41 -0.18 13.35
C SER A 418 -5.40 -0.84 14.28
N LEU A 419 -4.30 -0.17 14.63
CA LEU A 419 -3.33 -0.71 15.58
C LEU A 419 -3.93 -0.93 16.98
N THR A 420 -4.74 0.02 17.45
CA THR A 420 -5.44 -0.11 18.73
C THR A 420 -6.36 -1.33 18.70
N GLN A 421 -7.14 -1.50 17.63
CA GLN A 421 -8.05 -2.64 17.46
C GLN A 421 -7.29 -3.98 17.40
N LEU A 422 -6.13 -4.05 16.74
CA LEU A 422 -5.28 -5.26 16.73
C LEU A 422 -4.75 -5.63 18.12
N MET A 423 -4.43 -4.62 18.95
CA MET A 423 -3.92 -4.82 20.30
C MET A 423 -5.01 -5.37 21.24
N ILE A 424 -6.25 -4.90 21.12
CA ILE A 424 -7.33 -5.20 22.08
C ILE A 424 -8.32 -6.28 21.63
N ASP A 425 -8.43 -6.56 20.33
CA ASP A 425 -9.42 -7.48 19.76
C ASP A 425 -8.73 -8.58 18.94
N SER A 426 -8.76 -9.82 19.45
CA SER A 426 -8.14 -10.98 18.79
C SER A 426 -8.78 -11.33 17.46
N HIS A 427 -10.03 -10.91 17.20
CA HIS A 427 -10.69 -11.14 15.92
C HIS A 427 -9.84 -10.61 14.76
N PHE A 428 -9.29 -9.40 14.90
CA PHE A 428 -8.50 -8.75 13.85
C PHE A 428 -7.09 -9.33 13.64
N ARG A 429 -6.65 -10.27 14.49
CA ARG A 429 -5.36 -10.98 14.34
C ARG A 429 -5.46 -12.25 13.49
N SER A 430 -6.67 -12.59 13.03
CA SER A 430 -6.90 -13.58 11.97
C SER A 430 -6.69 -12.96 10.57
N ILE A 431 -6.51 -13.78 9.53
CA ILE A 431 -6.41 -13.33 8.14
C ILE A 431 -7.68 -12.56 7.74
N VAL A 432 -8.85 -13.18 7.94
CA VAL A 432 -10.15 -12.56 7.62
C VAL A 432 -10.40 -11.34 8.49
N GLY A 433 -9.96 -11.37 9.75
CA GLY A 433 -10.04 -10.23 10.66
C GLY A 433 -9.22 -9.04 10.17
N LEU A 434 -7.96 -9.24 9.77
CA LEU A 434 -7.14 -8.14 9.24
C LEU A 434 -7.74 -7.59 7.93
N GLN A 435 -8.26 -8.45 7.05
CA GLN A 435 -8.99 -8.02 5.84
C GLN A 435 -10.22 -7.17 6.21
N THR A 436 -11.01 -7.62 7.18
CA THR A 436 -12.19 -6.92 7.70
C THR A 436 -11.80 -5.56 8.28
N LEU A 437 -10.70 -5.50 9.03
CA LEU A 437 -10.18 -4.27 9.63
C LEU A 437 -9.75 -3.25 8.57
N ILE A 438 -9.02 -3.70 7.55
CA ILE A 438 -8.60 -2.84 6.42
C ILE A 438 -9.82 -2.33 5.67
N GLN A 439 -10.76 -3.22 5.36
CA GLN A 439 -11.98 -2.87 4.63
C GLN A 439 -12.83 -1.84 5.42
N LYS A 440 -12.99 -2.03 6.73
CA LYS A 440 -13.75 -1.12 7.62
C LYS A 440 -13.03 0.21 7.85
N GLU A 441 -11.80 0.18 8.33
CA GLU A 441 -11.11 1.38 8.81
C GLU A 441 -10.50 2.22 7.70
N TRP A 442 -10.10 1.59 6.59
CA TRP A 442 -9.36 2.24 5.50
C TRP A 442 -10.22 2.41 4.26
N VAL A 443 -10.74 1.31 3.70
CA VAL A 443 -11.39 1.34 2.39
C VAL A 443 -12.73 2.07 2.46
N VAL A 444 -13.70 1.53 3.21
CA VAL A 444 -15.06 2.08 3.27
C VAL A 444 -15.10 3.46 3.90
N MET A 445 -14.24 3.68 4.89
CA MET A 445 -14.13 4.96 5.56
C MET A 445 -13.28 5.97 4.79
N GLY A 446 -12.80 5.65 3.58
CA GLY A 446 -12.29 6.65 2.63
C GLY A 446 -10.88 7.15 2.92
N HIS A 447 -9.97 6.27 3.34
CA HIS A 447 -8.55 6.56 3.22
C HIS A 447 -8.21 6.84 1.75
N GLN A 448 -7.37 7.85 1.51
CA GLN A 448 -7.11 8.38 0.17
C GLN A 448 -6.10 7.52 -0.59
N PHE A 449 -6.38 6.22 -0.82
CA PHE A 449 -5.44 5.28 -1.41
C PHE A 449 -4.92 5.72 -2.79
N CYS A 450 -5.80 6.18 -3.69
CA CYS A 450 -5.42 6.61 -5.04
C CYS A 450 -4.41 7.77 -4.99
N THR A 451 -4.70 8.77 -4.16
CA THR A 451 -3.86 9.93 -3.95
C THR A 451 -2.55 9.56 -3.24
N ARG A 452 -2.62 8.78 -2.16
CA ARG A 452 -1.48 8.45 -1.29
C ARG A 452 -0.50 7.48 -1.93
N LEU A 453 -1.01 6.48 -2.65
CA LEU A 453 -0.19 5.53 -3.44
C LEU A 453 0.21 6.12 -4.80
N GLY A 454 -0.40 7.22 -5.22
CA GLY A 454 -0.12 7.88 -6.49
C GLY A 454 -0.44 6.99 -7.69
N HIS A 455 -1.62 6.37 -7.69
CA HIS A 455 -2.10 5.58 -8.83
C HIS A 455 -2.38 6.47 -10.04
N VAL A 456 -2.94 7.66 -9.80
CA VAL A 456 -3.13 8.69 -10.82
C VAL A 456 -2.15 9.84 -10.55
N ASN A 457 -1.46 10.28 -11.60
CA ASN A 457 -0.47 11.34 -11.48
C ASN A 457 -1.15 12.71 -11.37
N SER A 458 -0.96 13.38 -10.24
CA SER A 458 -1.41 14.74 -9.97
C SER A 458 -0.26 15.57 -9.37
N THR A 459 -0.18 16.86 -9.71
CA THR A 459 0.88 17.76 -9.23
C THR A 459 0.64 18.23 -7.80
N ASP A 460 -0.62 18.23 -7.36
CA ASP A 460 -1.03 18.80 -6.07
C ASP A 460 -1.27 17.71 -5.01
N SER A 461 -1.17 16.43 -5.39
CA SER A 461 -1.40 15.31 -4.48
C SER A 461 -0.17 15.02 -3.60
N VAL A 462 -0.44 14.83 -2.30
CA VAL A 462 0.57 14.34 -1.36
C VAL A 462 0.56 12.81 -1.38
N LYS A 463 1.57 12.22 -2.02
CA LYS A 463 1.88 10.79 -1.88
C LYS A 463 2.37 10.50 -0.47
N SER A 464 2.03 9.34 0.09
CA SER A 464 2.54 8.88 1.38
C SER A 464 2.24 7.40 1.61
N PRO A 465 3.21 6.56 2.00
CA PRO A 465 3.02 5.13 2.20
C PRO A 465 2.49 4.82 3.61
N LEU A 466 1.34 5.41 3.96
CA LEU A 466 0.69 5.24 5.27
C LEU A 466 0.24 3.79 5.52
N LEU A 467 -0.21 3.09 4.47
CA LEU A 467 -0.50 1.66 4.58
C LEU A 467 0.77 0.87 4.93
N LEU A 468 1.90 1.16 4.28
CA LEU A 468 3.17 0.50 4.62
C LEU A 468 3.62 0.82 6.05
N LEU A 469 3.45 2.06 6.52
CA LEU A 469 3.75 2.44 7.90
C LEU A 469 2.89 1.62 8.89
N PHE A 470 1.60 1.45 8.59
CA PHE A 470 0.73 0.56 9.36
C PHE A 470 1.20 -0.89 9.32
N LEU A 471 1.49 -1.45 8.14
CA LEU A 471 1.94 -2.83 7.98
C LEU A 471 3.27 -3.09 8.69
N ASP A 472 4.18 -2.13 8.70
CA ASP A 472 5.42 -2.21 9.48
C ASP A 472 5.12 -2.25 10.98
N CYS A 473 4.23 -1.39 11.49
CA CYS A 473 3.77 -1.47 12.87
C CYS A 473 3.14 -2.83 13.21
N VAL A 474 2.34 -3.41 12.30
CA VAL A 474 1.78 -4.77 12.47
C VAL A 474 2.89 -5.81 12.49
N TRP A 475 3.89 -5.70 11.62
CA TRP A 475 5.05 -6.56 11.62
C TRP A 475 5.84 -6.47 12.94
N GLN A 476 6.02 -5.28 13.52
CA GLN A 476 6.64 -5.14 14.84
C GLN A 476 5.86 -5.92 15.92
N LEU A 477 4.52 -5.85 15.90
CA LEU A 477 3.68 -6.62 16.82
C LEU A 477 3.77 -8.13 16.56
N LEU A 478 3.82 -8.55 15.29
CA LEU A 478 4.00 -9.95 14.89
C LEU A 478 5.33 -10.50 15.41
N GLN A 479 6.43 -9.75 15.28
CA GLN A 479 7.75 -10.15 15.78
C GLN A 479 7.78 -10.29 17.31
N GLN A 480 7.12 -9.39 18.03
CA GLN A 480 7.03 -9.44 19.50
C GLN A 480 6.09 -10.56 19.99
N PHE A 481 5.04 -10.86 19.23
CA PHE A 481 3.99 -11.80 19.63
C PHE A 481 3.63 -12.79 18.51
N PRO A 482 4.57 -13.64 18.05
CA PRO A 482 4.39 -14.46 16.85
C PRO A 482 3.23 -15.46 16.96
N SER A 483 2.92 -15.96 18.16
CA SER A 483 1.81 -16.89 18.40
C SER A 483 0.43 -16.23 18.49
N LYS A 484 0.36 -14.90 18.38
CA LYS A 484 -0.89 -14.13 18.52
C LYS A 484 -1.57 -13.79 17.20
N PHE A 485 -0.91 -14.04 16.08
CA PHE A 485 -1.38 -13.72 14.73
C PHE A 485 -1.46 -14.98 13.88
N GLU A 486 -2.51 -15.08 13.07
CA GLU A 486 -2.69 -16.18 12.11
C GLU A 486 -1.85 -15.99 10.85
N PHE A 487 -1.64 -14.74 10.45
CA PHE A 487 -0.88 -14.38 9.25
C PHE A 487 0.61 -14.18 9.53
N THR A 488 1.42 -14.28 8.49
CA THR A 488 2.88 -14.17 8.53
C THR A 488 3.37 -12.87 7.90
N GLU A 489 4.68 -12.62 7.99
CA GLU A 489 5.34 -11.53 7.25
C GLU A 489 5.06 -11.58 5.75
N THR A 490 5.08 -12.78 5.16
CA THR A 490 4.74 -13.01 3.75
C THR A 490 3.37 -12.46 3.37
N TYR A 491 2.38 -12.57 4.26
CA TYR A 491 1.05 -12.02 4.00
C TYR A 491 1.08 -10.48 3.98
N LEU A 492 1.81 -9.86 4.92
CA LEU A 492 1.94 -8.40 4.99
C LEU A 492 2.68 -7.82 3.78
N THR A 493 3.74 -8.47 3.32
CA THR A 493 4.48 -8.06 2.12
C THR A 493 3.65 -8.27 0.85
N THR A 494 2.94 -9.39 0.74
CA THR A 494 2.00 -9.64 -0.38
C THR A 494 0.90 -8.57 -0.43
N LEU A 495 0.36 -8.17 0.71
CA LEU A 495 -0.65 -7.12 0.81
C LEU A 495 -0.10 -5.75 0.37
N TRP A 496 1.14 -5.42 0.74
CA TRP A 496 1.82 -4.22 0.27
C TRP A 496 2.00 -4.22 -1.25
N ASP A 497 2.49 -5.33 -1.81
CA ASP A 497 2.64 -5.48 -3.25
C ASP A 497 1.29 -5.37 -3.97
N ALA A 498 0.24 -6.00 -3.45
CA ALA A 498 -1.11 -5.94 -4.00
C ALA A 498 -1.69 -4.52 -3.99
N SER A 499 -1.27 -3.66 -3.06
CA SER A 499 -1.65 -2.24 -3.05
C SER A 499 -1.15 -1.47 -4.27
N HIS A 500 -0.18 -2.00 -5.01
CA HIS A 500 0.36 -1.41 -6.23
C HIS A 500 -0.02 -2.17 -7.50
N VAL A 501 -0.95 -3.12 -7.41
CA VAL A 501 -1.48 -3.85 -8.56
C VAL A 501 -2.83 -3.25 -8.93
N SER A 502 -2.89 -2.57 -10.07
CA SER A 502 -4.10 -1.90 -10.53
C SER A 502 -5.08 -2.85 -11.23
N ILE A 503 -5.36 -4.00 -10.62
CA ILE A 503 -6.38 -4.97 -11.05
C ILE A 503 -7.47 -5.06 -9.96
N PHE A 504 -7.06 -5.09 -8.70
CA PHE A 504 -7.99 -5.18 -7.57
C PHE A 504 -8.54 -3.81 -7.22
N ASP A 505 -9.85 -3.71 -7.03
CA ASP A 505 -10.50 -2.44 -6.74
C ASP A 505 -10.19 -1.89 -5.33
N THR A 506 -9.78 -2.75 -4.41
CA THR A 506 -9.73 -2.48 -2.97
C THR A 506 -8.99 -1.18 -2.64
N PHE A 507 -7.85 -0.94 -3.30
CA PHE A 507 -6.97 0.21 -3.07
C PHE A 507 -6.97 1.25 -4.20
N LEU A 508 -7.93 1.21 -5.14
CA LEU A 508 -7.93 2.10 -6.31
C LEU A 508 -8.53 3.48 -6.08
N PHE A 509 -9.31 3.68 -5.02
CA PHE A 509 -10.15 4.87 -4.84
C PHE A 509 -9.86 5.57 -3.52
N ASP A 510 -10.15 6.88 -3.48
CA ASP A 510 -10.00 7.70 -2.27
C ASP A 510 -11.23 7.68 -1.37
N CYS A 511 -12.39 7.27 -1.90
CA CYS A 511 -13.64 7.13 -1.15
C CYS A 511 -14.64 6.21 -1.87
N GLU A 512 -15.65 5.76 -1.12
CA GLU A 512 -16.72 4.90 -1.66
C GLU A 512 -17.61 5.61 -2.69
N ARG A 513 -17.71 6.95 -2.64
CA ARG A 513 -18.42 7.72 -3.66
C ARG A 513 -17.80 7.53 -5.03
N ASP A 514 -16.48 7.71 -5.13
CA ASP A 514 -15.76 7.63 -6.40
C ASP A 514 -15.78 6.20 -6.95
N ARG A 515 -15.65 5.20 -6.06
CA ARG A 515 -15.85 3.79 -6.40
C ARG A 515 -17.24 3.54 -7.00
N HIS A 516 -18.29 4.06 -6.38
CA HIS A 516 -19.67 3.92 -6.86
C HIS A 516 -19.94 4.69 -8.16
N CYS A 517 -19.26 5.81 -8.39
CA CYS A 517 -19.33 6.53 -9.65
C CYS A 517 -18.66 5.75 -10.78
N ALA A 518 -17.52 5.11 -10.51
CA ALA A 518 -16.76 4.34 -11.51
C ALA A 518 -17.54 3.15 -12.08
N THR A 519 -18.45 2.54 -11.32
CA THR A 519 -19.31 1.44 -11.82
C THR A 519 -20.45 1.91 -12.73
N LYS A 520 -20.69 3.23 -12.79
CA LYS A 520 -21.77 3.87 -13.55
C LYS A 520 -21.28 4.75 -14.70
N ASP A 521 -19.97 4.79 -14.92
CA ASP A 521 -19.34 5.60 -15.96
C ASP A 521 -19.60 5.00 -17.35
N VAL A 522 -19.31 5.75 -18.41
CA VAL A 522 -19.47 5.35 -19.82
C VAL A 522 -18.58 4.15 -20.16
N SER A 523 -17.41 4.06 -19.52
CA SER A 523 -16.56 2.88 -19.48
C SER A 523 -16.53 2.39 -18.03
N PRO A 524 -17.52 1.56 -17.62
CA PRO A 524 -17.67 1.19 -16.23
C PRO A 524 -16.54 0.27 -15.79
N LEU A 525 -16.05 0.48 -14.57
CA LEU A 525 -15.21 -0.51 -13.91
C LEU A 525 -16.06 -1.75 -13.64
N MET A 526 -15.65 -2.88 -14.23
CA MET A 526 -16.29 -4.18 -14.01
C MET A 526 -15.76 -4.74 -12.69
N LEU A 527 -16.48 -4.47 -11.60
CA LEU A 527 -16.14 -4.91 -10.24
C LEU A 527 -16.54 -6.35 -9.96
#